data_AF-G0EHM6-F1
#
_entry.id   AF-G0EHM6-F1
#
_cell.length_a   1.000
_cell.length_b   1.000
_cell.length_c   1.000
_cell.angle_alpha   90.00
_cell.angle_beta   90.00
_cell.angle_gamma   90.00
#
_symmetry.space_group_name_H-M   'P 1'
#
loop_
_entity.id
_entity.type
_entity.pdbx_description
1 polymer ?
#
loop_
_entity_poly.entity_id
_entity_poly.type
_entity_poly.pdbx_seq_one_letter_code
_entity_poly.pdbx_strand_id
1 'polypeptide(L)'
;MTRVSMVMAPGVYIIEHGNVDSAVREFVARTLTDVYQIERPEYVEVHIYETRGHVKLPVHNDIVVNAEYEGGLFHEAWAGYPRIHVIVEDIVNVEGSTRRAMLVHEAAHSILHGSQEYYVVALCEYNDLRSVHVAYTVVKDLEVHLWMASRGFMQELGRLRDYFDDGVVGCGTIEDVSNEARRLTVYIALGGHPEMRCGKISRVLYNLLKRVARCKPRPWACRNEVLDVIDAIGG
;
A
#
# COMPACT_ATOMS: atom_id res chain seq x y z
N MET A 1 0.24 -26.97 -5.27
CA MET A 1 -0.97 -27.40 -4.54
C MET A 1 -1.59 -26.16 -3.94
N THR A 2 -2.91 -25.97 -4.06
CA THR A 2 -3.60 -24.80 -3.48
C THR A 2 -4.45 -25.28 -2.31
N ARG A 3 -4.32 -24.64 -1.16
CA ARG A 3 -5.11 -24.94 0.04
C ARG A 3 -5.91 -23.72 0.44
N VAL A 4 -7.20 -23.90 0.69
CA VAL A 4 -8.08 -22.82 1.15
C VAL A 4 -8.47 -23.09 2.59
N SER A 5 -8.35 -22.07 3.44
CA SER A 5 -8.84 -22.13 4.81
C SER A 5 -9.56 -20.84 5.18
N MET A 6 -10.67 -20.98 5.89
CA MET A 6 -11.33 -19.87 6.55
C MET A 6 -10.68 -19.70 7.91
N VAL A 7 -10.12 -18.54 8.17
CA VAL A 7 -9.22 -18.34 9.32
C VAL A 7 -9.85 -17.47 10.42
N MET A 8 -10.95 -16.80 10.10
CA MET A 8 -11.71 -15.95 11.03
C MET A 8 -13.21 -15.99 10.77
N ALA A 9 -13.97 -15.29 11.62
CA ALA A 9 -15.38 -14.94 11.42
C ALA A 9 -15.69 -14.59 9.94
N PRO A 10 -16.95 -14.72 9.48
CA PRO A 10 -17.28 -14.64 8.05
C PRO A 10 -16.65 -13.42 7.37
N GLY A 11 -15.95 -13.62 6.24
CA GLY A 11 -15.42 -12.55 5.39
C GLY A 11 -13.91 -12.57 5.11
N VAL A 12 -13.08 -13.31 5.86
CA VAL A 12 -11.62 -13.38 5.62
C VAL A 12 -11.19 -14.79 5.19
N TYR A 13 -10.65 -14.91 3.98
CA TYR A 13 -10.26 -16.20 3.38
C TYR A 13 -8.76 -16.25 3.14
N ILE A 14 -8.06 -17.25 3.69
CA ILE A 14 -6.64 -17.47 3.41
C ILE A 14 -6.48 -18.58 2.37
N ILE A 15 -5.76 -18.26 1.30
CA ILE A 15 -5.50 -19.14 0.15
C ILE A 15 -3.99 -19.32 0.02
N GLU A 16 -3.51 -20.54 0.25
CA GLU A 16 -2.09 -20.89 0.21
C GLU A 16 -1.73 -21.47 -1.14
N HIS A 17 -0.59 -21.06 -1.69
CA HIS A 17 -0.03 -21.50 -2.97
C HIS A 17 1.39 -22.02 -2.77
N GLY A 18 1.57 -23.34 -2.94
CA GLY A 18 2.84 -24.02 -2.65
C GLY A 18 2.86 -24.60 -1.24
N ASN A 19 4.05 -24.76 -0.68
CA ASN A 19 4.27 -25.28 0.67
C ASN A 19 4.50 -24.13 1.67
N VAL A 20 3.42 -23.51 2.13
CA VAL A 20 3.48 -22.39 3.09
C VAL A 20 3.70 -22.92 4.50
N ASP A 21 4.75 -22.43 5.18
CA ASP A 21 5.04 -22.78 6.57
C ASP A 21 3.89 -22.35 7.50
N SER A 22 3.50 -23.24 8.41
CA SER A 22 2.47 -22.99 9.43
C SER A 22 2.73 -21.72 10.26
N ALA A 23 3.98 -21.40 10.56
CA ALA A 23 4.37 -20.20 11.31
C ALA A 23 4.08 -18.93 10.53
N VAL A 24 4.28 -18.93 9.21
CA VAL A 24 3.93 -17.79 8.34
C VAL A 24 2.42 -17.61 8.30
N ARG A 25 1.67 -18.71 8.11
CA ARG A 25 0.21 -18.70 8.14
C ARG A 25 -0.33 -18.15 9.44
N GLU A 26 0.23 -18.58 10.57
CA GLU A 26 -0.17 -18.08 11.89
C GLU A 26 0.21 -16.61 12.11
N PHE A 27 1.36 -16.17 11.62
CA PHE A 27 1.77 -14.76 11.65
C PHE A 27 0.76 -13.89 10.87
N VAL A 28 0.40 -14.30 9.65
CA VAL A 28 -0.58 -13.58 8.83
C VAL A 28 -1.94 -13.55 9.54
N ALA A 29 -2.43 -14.72 9.98
CA ALA A 29 -3.72 -14.84 10.66
C ALA A 29 -3.80 -13.96 11.91
N ARG A 30 -2.77 -13.98 12.77
CA ARG A 30 -2.72 -13.18 13.99
C ARG A 30 -2.69 -11.68 13.68
N THR A 31 -1.84 -11.26 12.75
CA THR A 31 -1.74 -9.84 12.38
C THR A 31 -3.06 -9.30 11.82
N LEU A 32 -3.71 -10.06 10.94
CA LEU A 32 -5.02 -9.68 10.39
C LEU A 32 -6.12 -9.69 11.46
N THR A 33 -6.07 -10.63 12.41
CA THR A 33 -6.99 -10.67 13.55
C THR A 33 -6.90 -9.36 14.36
N ASP A 34 -5.68 -8.92 14.68
CA ASP A 34 -5.47 -7.70 15.46
C ASP A 34 -6.05 -6.46 14.76
N VAL A 35 -5.86 -6.36 13.43
CA VAL A 35 -6.37 -5.22 12.64
C VAL A 35 -7.89 -5.29 12.50
N TYR A 36 -8.44 -6.44 12.12
CA TYR A 36 -9.85 -6.58 11.80
C TYR A 36 -10.78 -6.64 13.02
N GLN A 37 -10.22 -6.73 14.23
CA GLN A 37 -10.98 -6.46 15.46
C GLN A 37 -11.34 -4.98 15.61
N ILE A 38 -10.57 -4.07 15.00
CA ILE A 38 -10.82 -2.62 15.07
C ILE A 38 -11.84 -2.21 14.02
N GLU A 39 -11.61 -2.58 12.76
CA GLU A 39 -12.47 -2.31 11.61
C GLU A 39 -12.22 -3.40 10.57
N ARG A 40 -13.26 -3.92 9.91
CA ARG A 40 -13.14 -5.05 9.00
C ARG A 40 -13.77 -4.76 7.64
N PRO A 41 -13.20 -5.27 6.54
CA PRO A 41 -13.90 -5.30 5.27
C PRO A 41 -15.06 -6.31 5.31
N GLU A 42 -16.03 -6.17 4.42
CA GLU A 42 -17.11 -7.15 4.27
C GLU A 42 -16.58 -8.52 3.78
N TYR A 43 -15.57 -8.47 2.92
CA TYR A 43 -14.92 -9.63 2.33
C TYR A 43 -13.48 -9.28 1.96
N VAL A 44 -12.54 -10.21 2.16
CA VAL A 44 -11.16 -10.11 1.69
C VAL A 44 -10.56 -11.49 1.46
N GLU A 45 -9.83 -11.64 0.34
CA GLU A 45 -8.97 -12.80 0.10
C GLU A 45 -7.53 -12.49 0.49
N VAL A 46 -6.86 -13.45 1.10
CA VAL A 46 -5.46 -13.33 1.51
C VAL A 46 -4.69 -14.48 0.88
N HIS A 47 -3.92 -14.16 -0.14
CA HIS A 47 -3.14 -15.14 -0.88
C HIS A 47 -1.72 -15.21 -0.32
N ILE A 48 -1.33 -16.38 0.15
CA ILE A 48 0.04 -16.63 0.65
C ILE A 48 0.75 -17.54 -0.35
N TYR A 49 1.82 -17.04 -0.95
CA TYR A 49 2.61 -17.73 -1.96
C TYR A 49 3.97 -18.11 -1.37
N GLU A 50 4.34 -19.38 -1.47
CA GLU A 50 5.69 -19.83 -1.08
C GLU A 50 6.79 -19.02 -1.82
N THR A 51 6.60 -18.81 -3.12
CA THR A 51 7.54 -18.12 -4.01
C THR A 51 6.81 -17.22 -5.02
N ARG A 52 7.51 -16.24 -5.62
CA ARG A 52 7.03 -15.39 -6.71
C ARG A 52 6.52 -16.20 -7.89
N GLY A 53 7.12 -17.36 -8.16
CA GLY A 53 6.72 -18.26 -9.25
C GLY A 53 5.27 -18.77 -9.14
N HIS A 54 4.65 -18.70 -7.96
CA HIS A 54 3.25 -19.06 -7.76
C HIS A 54 2.27 -17.90 -7.97
N VAL A 55 2.76 -16.67 -8.10
CA VAL A 55 1.91 -15.49 -8.31
C VAL A 55 1.35 -15.52 -9.72
N LYS A 56 0.03 -15.70 -9.83
CA LYS A 56 -0.72 -15.68 -11.10
C LYS A 56 -1.77 -14.58 -11.03
N LEU A 57 -1.34 -13.35 -11.26
CA LEU A 57 -2.27 -12.23 -11.39
C LEU A 57 -2.68 -12.06 -12.86
N PRO A 58 -3.95 -11.74 -13.14
CA PRO A 58 -4.33 -11.28 -14.46
C PRO A 58 -3.60 -9.97 -14.74
N VAL A 59 -2.60 -10.02 -15.61
CA VAL A 59 -1.95 -8.81 -16.14
C VAL A 59 -2.96 -8.16 -17.08
N HIS A 60 -3.70 -7.17 -16.59
CA HIS A 60 -4.54 -6.33 -17.45
C HIS A 60 -3.62 -5.33 -18.18
N ASN A 61 -3.16 -5.76 -19.36
CA ASN A 61 -2.07 -5.17 -20.15
C ASN A 61 -2.17 -3.67 -20.52
N ASP A 62 -3.29 -2.97 -20.26
CA ASP A 62 -3.48 -1.62 -20.82
C ASP A 62 -3.73 -0.50 -19.78
N ILE A 63 -3.97 -0.81 -18.50
CA ILE A 63 -4.20 0.20 -17.44
C ILE A 63 -3.46 -0.16 -16.14
N VAL A 64 -2.97 -1.39 -16.03
CA VAL A 64 -2.17 -1.82 -14.88
C VAL A 64 -0.77 -1.29 -15.08
N VAL A 65 -0.53 -0.08 -14.60
CA VAL A 65 0.79 0.23 -14.10
C VAL A 65 1.07 -0.86 -13.08
N ASN A 66 2.06 -1.69 -13.39
CA ASN A 66 2.51 -2.78 -12.54
C ASN A 66 2.58 -2.21 -11.12
N ALA A 67 1.69 -2.66 -10.24
CA ALA A 67 1.97 -2.58 -8.82
C ALA A 67 3.21 -3.43 -8.66
N GLU A 68 4.37 -2.79 -8.76
CA GLU A 68 5.65 -3.46 -8.60
C GLU A 68 5.58 -4.13 -7.24
N TYR A 69 5.85 -5.43 -7.24
CA TYR A 69 5.76 -6.34 -6.10
C TYR A 69 6.85 -6.02 -5.07
N GLU A 70 6.97 -4.77 -4.68
CA GLU A 70 8.01 -4.27 -3.81
C GLU A 70 7.79 -4.82 -2.41
N GLY A 71 8.81 -5.50 -1.88
CA GLY A 71 8.78 -6.02 -0.51
C GLY A 71 7.90 -7.25 -0.26
N GLY A 72 7.30 -7.86 -1.29
CA GLY A 72 6.59 -9.14 -1.16
C GLY A 72 5.22 -9.09 -0.48
N LEU A 73 4.70 -7.90 -0.20
CA LEU A 73 3.36 -7.66 0.35
C LEU A 73 2.68 -6.59 -0.48
N PHE A 74 1.45 -6.83 -0.92
CA PHE A 74 0.68 -5.83 -1.67
C PHE A 74 -0.82 -6.13 -1.65
N HIS A 75 -1.61 -5.09 -1.89
CA HIS A 75 -3.06 -5.13 -1.98
C HIS A 75 -3.57 -4.76 -3.38
N GLU A 76 -4.60 -5.47 -3.85
CA GLU A 76 -5.33 -5.15 -5.06
C GLU A 76 -6.85 -5.37 -4.88
N ALA A 77 -7.68 -4.71 -5.69
CA ALA A 77 -9.12 -4.93 -5.71
C ALA A 77 -9.71 -4.96 -7.13
N TRP A 78 -8.91 -5.37 -8.12
CA TRP A 78 -9.29 -5.44 -9.53
C TRP A 78 -10.40 -6.44 -9.79
N ALA A 79 -10.57 -7.45 -8.93
CA ALA A 79 -11.69 -8.39 -9.01
C ALA A 79 -13.03 -7.83 -8.47
N GLY A 80 -13.05 -6.58 -8.01
CA GLY A 80 -14.21 -5.95 -7.38
C GLY A 80 -14.33 -6.20 -5.88
N TYR A 81 -13.30 -6.79 -5.28
CA TYR A 81 -13.17 -7.05 -3.85
C TYR A 81 -11.69 -7.06 -3.46
N PRO A 82 -11.34 -6.74 -2.20
CA PRO A 82 -9.95 -6.61 -1.81
C PRO A 82 -9.26 -7.98 -1.72
N ARG A 83 -8.01 -8.00 -2.16
CA ARG A 83 -7.07 -9.09 -2.01
C ARG A 83 -5.77 -8.59 -1.43
N ILE A 84 -5.23 -9.34 -0.47
CA ILE A 84 -3.89 -9.14 0.08
C ILE A 84 -3.03 -10.29 -0.41
N HIS A 85 -1.84 -9.98 -0.89
CA HIS A 85 -0.90 -10.96 -1.39
C HIS A 85 0.37 -10.94 -0.53
N VAL A 86 0.82 -12.12 -0.13
CA VAL A 86 1.98 -12.34 0.73
C VAL A 86 2.91 -13.32 0.02
N ILE A 87 4.11 -12.88 -0.35
CA ILE A 87 5.13 -13.69 -1.01
C ILE A 87 6.20 -14.04 0.03
N VAL A 88 6.20 -15.29 0.49
CA VAL A 88 6.98 -15.73 1.65
C VAL A 88 8.48 -15.56 1.41
N GLU A 89 9.00 -15.94 0.24
CA GLU A 89 10.43 -15.81 -0.08
C GLU A 89 10.95 -14.36 0.01
N ASP A 90 10.10 -13.37 -0.25
CA ASP A 90 10.47 -11.96 -0.22
C ASP A 90 10.46 -11.39 1.20
N ILE A 91 9.50 -11.85 2.02
CA ILE A 91 9.34 -11.32 3.38
C ILE A 91 10.15 -12.11 4.41
N VAL A 92 10.64 -13.32 4.13
CA VAL A 92 11.26 -14.16 5.17
C VAL A 92 12.46 -13.48 5.86
N ASN A 93 13.20 -12.65 5.12
CA ASN A 93 14.40 -11.95 5.60
C ASN A 93 14.12 -10.55 6.18
N VAL A 94 12.89 -10.05 6.07
CA VAL A 94 12.51 -8.76 6.64
C VAL A 94 12.32 -8.91 8.15
N GLU A 95 12.75 -7.91 8.93
CA GLU A 95 12.63 -7.90 10.39
C GLU A 95 11.17 -8.08 10.82
N GLY A 96 10.93 -8.89 11.87
CA GLY A 96 9.58 -9.34 12.24
C GLY A 96 8.57 -8.22 12.47
N SER A 97 8.98 -7.12 13.12
CA SER A 97 8.11 -5.98 13.36
C SER A 97 7.86 -5.14 12.10
N THR A 98 8.85 -5.03 11.20
CA THR A 98 8.66 -4.40 9.89
C THR A 98 7.69 -5.21 9.02
N ARG A 99 7.79 -6.55 9.00
CA ARG A 99 6.82 -7.40 8.30
C ARG A 99 5.41 -7.21 8.81
N ARG A 100 5.26 -7.14 10.14
CA ARG A 100 3.95 -6.87 10.76
C ARG A 100 3.43 -5.53 10.26
N ALA A 101 4.26 -4.49 10.27
CA ALA A 101 3.86 -3.16 9.84
C ALA A 101 3.43 -3.10 8.37
N MET A 102 4.16 -3.78 7.48
CA MET A 102 3.78 -3.93 6.07
C MET A 102 2.43 -4.66 5.92
N LEU A 103 2.21 -5.76 6.65
CA LEU A 103 0.94 -6.48 6.57
C LEU A 103 -0.23 -5.68 7.16
N VAL A 104 0.00 -4.88 8.21
CA VAL A 104 -1.01 -3.96 8.75
C VAL A 104 -1.37 -2.88 7.73
N HIS A 105 -0.38 -2.36 6.98
CA HIS A 105 -0.60 -1.41 5.89
C HIS A 105 -1.50 -2.00 4.79
N GLU A 106 -1.23 -3.23 4.34
CA GLU A 106 -2.09 -3.91 3.35
C GLU A 106 -3.49 -4.24 3.89
N ALA A 107 -3.61 -4.57 5.18
CA ALA A 107 -4.89 -4.78 5.83
C ALA A 107 -5.69 -3.47 5.95
N ALA A 108 -5.03 -2.33 6.16
CA ALA A 108 -5.68 -1.03 6.10
C ALA A 108 -6.14 -0.70 4.66
N HIS A 109 -5.35 -1.05 3.64
CA HIS A 109 -5.80 -0.94 2.26
C HIS A 109 -7.07 -1.75 1.97
N SER A 110 -7.18 -2.98 2.48
CA SER A 110 -8.39 -3.80 2.26
C SER A 110 -9.65 -3.20 2.89
N ILE A 111 -9.51 -2.48 4.00
CA ILE A 111 -10.61 -1.76 4.67
C ILE A 111 -11.01 -0.51 3.88
N LEU A 112 -10.02 0.26 3.41
CA LEU A 112 -10.26 1.58 2.82
C LEU A 112 -10.57 1.52 1.31
N HIS A 113 -9.90 0.63 0.58
CA HIS A 113 -9.79 0.62 -0.88
C HIS A 113 -10.27 -0.69 -1.52
N GLY A 114 -11.34 -1.29 -0.99
CA GLY A 114 -11.84 -2.61 -1.42
C GLY A 114 -12.62 -2.66 -2.73
N SER A 115 -12.71 -1.55 -3.49
CA SER A 115 -13.47 -1.47 -4.74
C SER A 115 -12.61 -0.94 -5.89
N GLN A 116 -13.03 -1.24 -7.12
CA GLN A 116 -12.37 -0.76 -8.33
C GLN A 116 -12.39 0.78 -8.47
N GLU A 117 -13.29 1.49 -7.78
CA GLU A 117 -13.44 2.95 -7.90
C GLU A 117 -12.19 3.72 -7.44
N TYR A 118 -11.35 3.11 -6.58
CA TYR A 118 -10.04 3.63 -6.18
C TYR A 118 -8.94 3.44 -7.22
N TYR A 119 -9.25 2.73 -8.30
CA TYR A 119 -8.34 2.39 -9.39
C TYR A 119 -8.80 2.96 -10.73
N VAL A 120 -10.08 3.37 -10.84
CA VAL A 120 -10.61 4.01 -12.03
C VAL A 120 -10.33 5.51 -11.95
N VAL A 121 -9.42 5.94 -12.80
CA VAL A 121 -8.96 7.31 -12.88
C VAL A 121 -9.58 7.98 -14.09
N ALA A 122 -10.53 8.89 -13.87
CA ALA A 122 -11.15 9.67 -14.94
C ALA A 122 -10.21 10.80 -15.39
N LEU A 123 -9.20 10.50 -16.20
CA LEU A 123 -8.27 11.48 -16.72
C LEU A 123 -8.23 11.45 -18.25
N CYS A 124 -9.17 12.15 -18.86
CA CYS A 124 -9.10 12.48 -20.28
C CYS A 124 -7.99 13.50 -20.60
N GLU A 125 -7.31 14.05 -19.59
CA GLU A 125 -6.44 15.22 -19.69
C GLU A 125 -4.93 14.91 -19.51
N TYR A 126 -4.56 13.68 -19.14
CA TYR A 126 -3.17 13.30 -18.87
C TYR A 126 -2.66 12.23 -19.83
N ASN A 127 -1.51 12.51 -20.46
CA ASN A 127 -0.82 11.55 -21.34
C ASN A 127 0.19 10.68 -20.59
N ASP A 128 0.67 11.11 -19.42
CA ASP A 128 1.62 10.35 -18.60
C ASP A 128 0.89 9.52 -17.54
N LEU A 129 0.49 8.32 -17.95
CA LEU A 129 -0.19 7.36 -17.09
C LEU A 129 0.66 6.88 -15.90
N ARG A 130 2.00 6.96 -16.00
CA ARG A 130 2.89 6.50 -14.93
C ARG A 130 2.85 7.48 -13.76
N SER A 131 2.95 8.78 -14.03
CA SER A 131 2.83 9.82 -13.00
C SER A 131 1.46 9.83 -12.34
N VAL A 132 0.41 9.64 -13.13
CA VAL A 132 -0.94 9.44 -12.61
C VAL A 132 -0.97 8.27 -11.62
N HIS A 133 -0.47 7.11 -12.02
CA HIS A 133 -0.48 5.95 -11.14
C HIS A 133 0.29 6.20 -9.84
N VAL A 134 1.50 6.76 -9.91
CA VAL A 134 2.30 7.04 -8.71
C VAL A 134 1.55 8.00 -7.78
N ALA A 135 0.98 9.09 -8.31
CA ALA A 135 0.21 10.03 -7.52
C ALA A 135 -0.95 9.35 -6.77
N TYR A 136 -1.68 8.49 -7.46
CA TYR A 136 -2.82 7.76 -6.90
C TYR A 136 -2.38 6.76 -5.82
N THR A 137 -1.31 6.01 -6.07
CA THR A 137 -0.71 5.10 -5.09
C THR A 137 -0.28 5.86 -3.84
N VAL A 138 0.44 6.97 -3.99
CA VAL A 138 0.90 7.80 -2.86
C VAL A 138 -0.28 8.38 -2.07
N VAL A 139 -1.33 8.87 -2.74
CA VAL A 139 -2.51 9.42 -2.06
C VAL A 139 -3.22 8.32 -1.28
N LYS A 140 -3.37 7.12 -1.85
CA LYS A 140 -3.93 5.96 -1.14
C LYS A 140 -3.08 5.57 0.08
N ASP A 141 -1.76 5.54 -0.06
CA ASP A 141 -0.85 5.25 1.06
C ASP A 141 -1.00 6.30 2.17
N LEU A 142 -1.16 7.58 1.82
CA LEU A 142 -1.44 8.64 2.79
C LEU A 142 -2.75 8.39 3.57
N GLU A 143 -3.81 7.94 2.90
CA GLU A 143 -5.07 7.57 3.58
C GLU A 143 -4.87 6.43 4.56
N VAL A 144 -4.14 5.39 4.14
CA VAL A 144 -3.80 4.26 5.00
C VAL A 144 -2.99 4.72 6.20
N HIS A 145 -1.95 5.52 6.01
CA HIS A 145 -1.10 5.95 7.11
C HIS A 145 -1.85 6.85 8.10
N LEU A 146 -2.71 7.75 7.62
CA LEU A 146 -3.58 8.55 8.48
C LEU A 146 -4.59 7.69 9.25
N TRP A 147 -5.16 6.67 8.60
CA TRP A 147 -6.03 5.70 9.27
C TRP A 147 -5.25 4.95 10.35
N MET A 148 -4.09 4.39 10.02
CA MET A 148 -3.20 3.69 10.96
C MET A 148 -2.89 4.56 12.21
N ALA A 149 -2.51 5.82 11.99
CA ALA A 149 -2.23 6.76 13.07
C ALA A 149 -3.45 6.95 13.98
N SER A 150 -4.64 7.15 13.39
CA SER A 150 -5.87 7.37 14.13
C SER A 150 -6.40 6.14 14.87
N ARG A 151 -5.87 4.93 14.59
CA ARG A 151 -6.28 3.64 15.17
C ARG A 151 -5.23 3.04 16.11
N GLY A 152 -4.16 3.77 16.39
CA GLY A 152 -3.15 3.39 17.38
C GLY A 152 -1.98 2.57 16.82
N PHE A 153 -1.84 2.43 15.50
CA PHE A 153 -0.73 1.72 14.84
C PHE A 153 0.53 2.59 14.69
N MET A 154 0.85 3.38 15.72
CA MET A 154 1.98 4.32 15.69
C MET A 154 3.34 3.60 15.67
N GLN A 155 3.43 2.41 16.28
CA GLN A 155 4.65 1.61 16.26
C GLN A 155 4.90 1.05 14.86
N GLU A 156 3.87 0.55 14.20
CA GLU A 156 3.91 0.06 12.82
C GLU A 156 4.28 1.18 11.86
N LEU A 157 3.70 2.38 12.01
CA LEU A 157 4.11 3.55 11.24
C LEU A 157 5.59 3.90 11.45
N GLY A 158 6.10 3.77 12.68
CA GLY A 158 7.52 3.92 12.96
C GLY A 158 8.38 2.91 12.19
N ARG A 159 7.94 1.65 12.10
CA ARG A 159 8.64 0.61 11.33
C ARG A 159 8.57 0.83 9.82
N LEU A 160 7.43 1.30 9.30
CA LEU A 160 7.31 1.68 7.90
C LEU A 160 8.21 2.88 7.58
N ARG A 161 8.28 3.87 8.47
CA ARG A 161 9.20 5.01 8.33
C ARG A 161 10.63 4.51 8.17
N ASP A 162 11.09 3.65 9.07
CA ASP A 162 12.46 3.12 9.05
C ASP A 162 12.71 2.32 7.76
N TYR A 163 11.74 1.47 7.36
CA TYR A 163 11.81 0.71 6.10
C TYR A 163 11.96 1.60 4.86
N PHE A 164 11.15 2.65 4.74
CA PHE A 164 11.25 3.59 3.61
C PHE A 164 12.50 4.49 3.71
N ASP A 165 12.93 4.86 4.92
CA ASP A 165 14.17 5.60 5.11
C ASP A 165 15.40 4.77 4.71
N ASP A 166 15.36 3.44 4.78
CA ASP A 166 16.45 2.57 4.29
C ASP A 166 16.37 2.30 2.78
N GLY A 167 15.16 2.35 2.19
CA GLY A 167 14.91 1.98 0.80
C GLY A 167 15.13 3.07 -0.26
N VAL A 168 15.15 4.36 0.10
CA VAL A 168 15.33 5.45 -0.89
C VAL A 168 16.79 5.55 -1.33
N VAL A 169 17.07 5.11 -2.56
CA VAL A 169 18.41 5.13 -3.18
C VAL A 169 18.36 5.89 -4.51
N GLY A 170 18.15 7.20 -4.46
CA GLY A 170 18.15 8.04 -5.67
C GLY A 170 17.03 9.08 -5.67
N CYS A 171 17.04 9.91 -6.71
CA CYS A 171 16.06 10.99 -6.96
C CYS A 171 15.92 11.31 -8.46
N GLY A 172 16.37 10.41 -9.33
CA GLY A 172 16.47 10.65 -10.78
C GLY A 172 15.42 9.90 -11.60
N THR A 173 14.72 8.94 -10.99
CA THR A 173 13.67 8.15 -11.63
C THR A 173 12.32 8.43 -10.99
N ILE A 174 11.25 8.12 -11.70
CA ILE A 174 9.88 8.19 -11.16
C ILE A 174 9.63 7.16 -10.04
N GLU A 175 10.40 6.06 -10.02
CA GLU A 175 10.40 5.10 -8.91
C GLU A 175 11.02 5.72 -7.66
N ASP A 176 12.13 6.47 -7.80
CA ASP A 176 12.71 7.24 -6.70
C ASP A 176 11.71 8.27 -6.15
N VAL A 177 10.99 8.96 -7.04
CA VAL A 177 9.95 9.93 -6.66
C VAL A 177 8.79 9.23 -5.95
N SER A 178 8.35 8.06 -6.44
CA SER A 178 7.33 7.23 -5.80
C SER A 178 7.74 6.85 -4.37
N ASN A 179 8.96 6.31 -4.21
CA ASN A 179 9.48 5.87 -2.93
C ASN A 179 9.65 7.03 -1.94
N GLU A 180 10.18 8.17 -2.39
CA GLU A 180 10.25 9.37 -1.57
C GLU A 180 8.85 9.85 -1.18
N ALA A 181 7.89 9.88 -2.12
CA ALA A 181 6.54 10.31 -1.84
C ALA A 181 5.85 9.42 -0.79
N ARG A 182 5.94 8.09 -0.92
CA ARG A 182 5.43 7.10 0.06
C ARG A 182 6.06 7.32 1.42
N ARG A 183 7.39 7.51 1.50
CA ARG A 183 8.09 7.86 2.74
C ARG A 183 7.51 9.13 3.39
N LEU A 184 7.29 10.19 2.61
CA LEU A 184 6.71 11.44 3.11
C LEU A 184 5.32 11.25 3.71
N THR A 185 4.49 10.35 3.16
CA THR A 185 3.14 10.07 3.70
C THR A 185 3.19 9.53 5.13
N VAL A 186 4.16 8.67 5.45
CA VAL A 186 4.36 8.13 6.81
C VAL A 186 4.74 9.25 7.77
N TYR A 187 5.66 10.14 7.37
CA TYR A 187 6.04 11.29 8.19
C TYR A 187 4.86 12.22 8.45
N ILE A 188 3.99 12.45 7.45
CA ILE A 188 2.79 13.26 7.63
C ILE A 188 1.85 12.61 8.66
N ALA A 189 1.62 11.30 8.57
CA ALA A 189 0.77 10.58 9.51
C ALA A 189 1.31 10.57 10.94
N LEU A 190 2.64 10.48 11.09
CA LEU A 190 3.32 10.59 12.37
C LEU A 190 3.38 12.02 12.94
N GLY A 191 2.95 13.04 12.17
CA GLY A 191 3.10 14.45 12.55
C GLY A 191 4.55 14.93 12.55
N GLY A 192 5.44 14.24 11.82
CA GLY A 192 6.88 14.50 11.78
C GLY A 192 7.33 15.42 10.63
N HIS A 193 8.62 15.74 10.66
CA HIS A 193 9.31 16.52 9.65
C HIS A 193 10.46 15.70 9.05
N PRO A 194 10.34 15.21 7.81
CA PRO A 194 11.39 14.43 7.18
C PRO A 194 12.54 15.31 6.70
N GLU A 195 13.73 14.72 6.62
CA GLU A 195 14.78 15.25 5.76
C GLU A 195 14.33 15.17 4.29
N MET A 196 14.61 16.22 3.50
CA MET A 196 14.18 16.32 2.11
C MET A 196 15.26 15.73 1.19
N ARG A 197 15.19 14.43 0.93
CA ARG A 197 16.25 13.68 0.21
C ARG A 197 16.36 14.05 -1.27
N CYS A 198 15.22 14.33 -1.92
CA CYS A 198 15.16 14.77 -3.31
C CYS A 198 15.05 16.29 -3.45
N GLY A 199 15.52 17.04 -2.46
CA GLY A 199 15.63 18.50 -2.54
C GLY A 199 14.30 19.19 -2.81
N LYS A 200 14.18 19.82 -3.99
CA LYS A 200 12.99 20.61 -4.35
C LYS A 200 11.74 19.74 -4.48
N ILE A 201 11.83 18.57 -5.12
CA ILE A 201 10.65 17.75 -5.39
C ILE A 201 10.06 17.19 -4.08
N SER A 202 10.88 16.69 -3.16
CA SER A 202 10.43 16.26 -1.81
C SER A 202 9.64 17.36 -1.09
N ARG A 203 10.14 18.60 -1.16
CA ARG A 203 9.48 19.74 -0.48
C ARG A 203 8.14 20.08 -1.10
N VAL A 204 8.05 20.05 -2.44
CA VAL A 204 6.79 20.26 -3.16
C VAL A 204 5.81 19.16 -2.77
N LEU A 205 6.18 17.89 -2.93
CA LEU A 205 5.33 16.75 -2.59
C LEU A 205 4.87 16.75 -1.13
N TYR A 206 5.77 17.01 -0.18
CA TYR A 206 5.42 17.08 1.25
C TYR A 206 4.34 18.13 1.52
N ASN A 207 4.44 19.31 0.90
CA ASN A 207 3.45 20.36 1.06
C ASN A 207 2.11 19.99 0.40
N LEU A 208 2.15 19.42 -0.81
CA LEU A 208 0.98 18.95 -1.53
C LEU A 208 0.22 17.88 -0.74
N LEU A 209 0.93 16.84 -0.29
CA LEU A 209 0.37 15.74 0.49
C LEU A 209 -0.21 16.22 1.83
N LYS A 210 0.39 17.23 2.48
CA LYS A 210 -0.21 17.86 3.66
C LYS A 210 -1.53 18.59 3.36
N ARG A 211 -1.72 19.11 2.15
CA ARG A 211 -3.02 19.67 1.73
C ARG A 211 -4.03 18.55 1.50
N VAL A 212 -3.63 17.49 0.79
CA VAL A 212 -4.46 16.28 0.58
C VAL A 212 -4.94 15.70 1.93
N ALA A 213 -4.03 15.55 2.89
CA ALA A 213 -4.32 15.03 4.24
C ALA A 213 -5.45 15.77 4.97
N ARG A 214 -5.68 17.06 4.68
CA ARG A 214 -6.71 17.88 5.33
C ARG A 214 -8.11 17.66 4.76
N CYS A 215 -8.20 17.11 3.55
CA CYS A 215 -9.42 17.16 2.76
C CYS A 215 -10.25 15.85 2.82
N LYS A 216 -9.87 14.87 3.66
CA LYS A 216 -10.53 13.55 3.76
C LYS A 216 -10.74 12.94 2.36
N PRO A 217 -9.66 12.66 1.64
CA PRO A 217 -9.72 12.15 0.28
C PRO A 217 -10.54 10.86 0.32
N ARG A 218 -11.71 10.83 -0.33
CA ARG A 218 -12.38 9.59 -0.77
C ARG A 218 -13.35 9.89 -1.91
N PRO A 219 -13.35 9.07 -2.98
CA PRO A 219 -12.11 8.55 -3.56
C PRO A 219 -11.24 9.70 -4.09
N TRP A 220 -11.83 10.85 -4.45
CA TRP A 220 -11.12 12.01 -5.05
C TRP A 220 -11.71 13.36 -4.60
N ALA A 221 -12.19 13.47 -3.36
CA ALA A 221 -12.77 14.72 -2.82
C ALA A 221 -11.81 15.94 -2.96
N CYS A 222 -10.51 15.67 -3.06
CA CYS A 222 -9.43 16.64 -3.21
C CYS A 222 -8.87 16.64 -4.63
N ARG A 223 -9.76 16.59 -5.65
CA ARG A 223 -9.35 16.42 -7.05
C ARG A 223 -8.23 17.37 -7.42
N ASN A 224 -8.37 18.66 -7.13
CA ASN A 224 -7.37 19.66 -7.49
C ASN A 224 -6.02 19.42 -6.81
N GLU A 225 -6.01 19.07 -5.52
CA GLU A 225 -4.77 18.75 -4.82
C GLU A 225 -4.11 17.47 -5.35
N VAL A 226 -4.91 16.48 -5.78
CA VAL A 226 -4.39 15.27 -6.41
C VAL A 226 -3.82 15.59 -7.79
N LEU A 227 -4.48 16.44 -8.59
CA LEU A 227 -3.93 16.92 -9.86
C LEU A 227 -2.60 17.65 -9.66
N ASP A 228 -2.48 18.50 -8.63
CA ASP A 228 -1.21 19.15 -8.29
C ASP A 228 -0.10 18.13 -7.94
N VAL A 229 -0.44 16.99 -7.32
CA VAL A 229 0.51 15.90 -7.06
C VAL A 229 0.93 15.21 -8.36
N ILE A 230 0.00 14.95 -9.28
CA ILE A 230 0.30 14.36 -10.60
C ILE A 230 1.27 15.27 -11.37
N ASP A 231 0.95 16.56 -11.44
CA ASP A 231 1.78 17.54 -12.14
C ASP A 231 3.19 17.63 -11.53
N ALA A 232 3.30 17.53 -10.21
CA ALA A 232 4.59 17.54 -9.52
C ALA A 232 5.41 16.28 -9.79
N ILE A 233 4.78 15.12 -9.96
CA ILE A 233 5.47 13.85 -10.23
C ILE A 233 5.93 13.76 -11.70
N GLY A 234 5.13 14.29 -12.63
CA GLY A 234 5.43 14.23 -14.06
C GLY A 234 6.34 15.35 -14.60
N GLY A 235 6.56 16.42 -13.84
CA GLY A 235 7.36 17.59 -14.23
C GLY A 235 8.78 17.61 -13.67
#